data_AF-A0A382ZCP6-F1
#
_entry.id   AF-A0A382ZCP6-F1
#
_cell.length_a   1.000
_cell.length_b   1.000
_cell.length_c   1.000
_cell.angle_alpha   90.00
_cell.angle_beta   90.00
_cell.angle_gamma   90.00
#
_symmetry.space_group_name_H-M   'P 1'
#
loop_
_entity.id
_entity.type
_entity.pdbx_description
1 polymer ?
#
loop_
_entity_poly.entity_id
_entity_poly.type
_entity_poly.pdbx_seq_one_letter_code
_entity_poly.pdbx_strand_id
1 'polypeptide(L)'
;MRCNVRHILPIFCLVLLASYAYSQNTQITSFSKSKKLLLKVYKDNPYTLYCGCSFKGKKPDLSSCGYIPKKDRKRANRIEWEHVVPAHAFGQSFSEWRKGHPKCVSKKGKKFKGRKCAQKINEEYRRMQADMFNLYPAIGEVNGRRSNYSM
;
A
#
# COMPACT_ATOMS: atom_id res chain seq x y z
N MET A 1 49.26 -13.22 -21.93
CA MET A 1 48.12 -12.27 -21.96
C MET A 1 48.03 -11.57 -20.60
N ARG A 2 48.26 -10.26 -20.54
CA ARG A 2 48.15 -9.47 -19.29
C ARG A 2 46.76 -8.84 -19.25
N CYS A 3 45.86 -9.38 -18.42
CA CYS A 3 44.58 -8.74 -18.12
C CYS A 3 44.83 -7.42 -17.38
N ASN A 4 44.40 -6.31 -17.95
CA ASN A 4 44.57 -4.97 -17.39
C ASN A 4 43.46 -4.68 -16.37
N VAL A 5 43.75 -4.89 -15.09
CA VAL A 5 42.80 -4.79 -13.95
C VAL A 5 42.42 -3.33 -13.60
N ARG A 6 42.98 -2.34 -14.31
CA ARG A 6 42.84 -0.90 -14.00
C ARG A 6 41.41 -0.37 -14.01
N HIS A 7 40.48 -1.04 -14.68
CA HIS A 7 39.06 -0.66 -14.74
C HIS A 7 38.15 -1.44 -13.76
N ILE A 8 38.67 -2.45 -13.05
CA ILE A 8 37.86 -3.27 -12.13
C ILE A 8 37.51 -2.50 -10.84
N LEU A 9 38.45 -1.70 -10.31
CA LEU A 9 38.23 -0.87 -9.12
C LEU A 9 37.10 0.17 -9.26
N PRO A 10 37.04 1.00 -10.33
CA PRO A 10 35.97 2.00 -10.47
C PRO A 10 34.60 1.37 -10.73
N ILE A 11 34.52 0.23 -11.42
CA ILE A 11 33.26 -0.49 -11.66
C ILE A 11 32.71 -1.07 -10.34
N PHE A 12 33.56 -1.62 -9.47
CA PHE A 12 33.15 -2.14 -8.17
C PHE A 12 32.61 -1.02 -7.24
N CYS A 13 33.17 0.18 -7.33
CA CYS A 13 32.72 1.36 -6.58
C CYS A 13 31.32 1.85 -7.02
N LEU A 14 31.02 1.78 -8.32
CA LEU A 14 29.69 2.16 -8.87
C LEU A 14 28.57 1.18 -8.47
N VAL A 15 28.87 -0.12 -8.38
CA VAL A 15 27.90 -1.14 -7.95
C VAL A 15 27.57 -1.00 -6.46
N LEU A 16 28.55 -0.67 -5.62
CA LEU A 16 28.33 -0.45 -4.18
C LEU A 16 27.43 0.76 -3.89
N LEU A 17 27.51 1.83 -4.69
CA LEU A 17 26.67 3.02 -4.54
C LEU A 17 25.20 2.76 -4.92
N ALA A 18 24.93 1.84 -5.86
CA ALA A 18 23.56 1.50 -6.28
C ALA A 18 22.77 0.71 -5.21
N SER A 19 23.46 0.04 -4.28
CA SER A 19 22.83 -0.81 -3.24
C SER A 19 22.09 -0.04 -2.14
N TYR A 20 22.28 1.28 -2.03
CA TYR A 20 21.76 2.08 -0.91
C TYR A 20 20.44 2.82 -1.18
N ALA A 21 19.85 2.69 -2.37
CA ALA A 21 18.70 3.51 -2.77
C ALA A 21 17.33 2.80 -2.71
N TYR A 22 17.17 1.73 -1.93
CA TYR A 22 15.83 1.19 -1.67
C TYR A 22 15.12 2.03 -0.60
N SER A 23 14.32 3.00 -1.03
CA SER A 23 13.38 3.71 -0.16
C SER A 23 12.25 2.76 0.26
N GLN A 24 12.52 1.95 1.29
CA GLN A 24 11.54 1.07 1.91
C GLN A 24 11.04 1.69 3.21
N ASN A 25 9.75 1.59 3.48
CA ASN A 25 9.22 1.93 4.80
C ASN A 25 9.82 1.03 5.90
N THR A 26 10.66 1.59 6.76
CA THR A 26 11.29 0.87 7.90
C THR A 26 10.62 1.16 9.24
N GLN A 27 9.82 2.24 9.34
CA GLN A 27 9.38 2.78 10.63
C GLN A 27 7.88 2.61 10.90
N ILE A 28 7.03 2.67 9.86
CA ILE A 28 5.58 2.67 10.02
C ILE A 28 5.08 1.24 9.86
N THR A 29 4.72 0.59 10.96
CA THR A 29 4.21 -0.80 10.96
C THR A 29 2.68 -0.87 11.11
N SER A 30 1.99 0.27 11.09
CA SER A 30 0.54 0.35 11.28
C SER A 30 -0.12 1.07 10.11
N PHE A 31 -0.96 0.35 9.37
CA PHE A 31 -1.77 0.93 8.30
C PHE A 31 -2.70 2.05 8.82
N SER A 32 -3.16 1.96 10.07
CA SER A 32 -3.94 3.05 10.67
C SER A 32 -3.08 4.29 10.95
N LYS A 33 -1.80 4.11 11.29
CA LYS A 33 -0.85 5.22 11.46
C LYS A 33 -0.56 5.90 10.12
N SER A 34 -0.28 5.14 9.07
CA SER A 34 -0.03 5.71 7.73
C SER A 34 -1.23 6.53 7.23
N LYS A 35 -2.46 6.01 7.37
CA LYS A 35 -3.68 6.76 7.02
C LYS A 35 -3.83 8.09 7.76
N LYS A 36 -3.42 8.17 9.04
CA LYS A 36 -3.44 9.43 9.81
C LYS A 36 -2.39 10.42 9.32
N LEU A 37 -1.20 9.93 8.96
CA LEU A 37 -0.12 10.76 8.41
C LEU A 37 -0.46 11.27 7.02
N LEU A 38 -1.03 10.42 6.17
CA LEU A 38 -1.43 10.80 4.82
C LEU A 38 -2.53 11.87 4.80
N LEU A 39 -3.44 11.90 5.79
CA LEU A 39 -4.38 13.02 5.93
C LEU A 39 -3.68 14.38 6.14
N LYS A 40 -2.47 14.39 6.71
CA LYS A 40 -1.66 15.61 6.84
C LYS A 40 -0.94 15.94 5.52
N VAL A 41 -0.38 14.92 4.85
CA VAL A 41 0.31 15.08 3.56
C VAL A 41 -0.62 15.65 2.49
N TYR A 42 -1.86 15.17 2.43
CA TYR A 42 -2.85 15.60 1.43
C TYR A 42 -3.65 16.84 1.84
N LYS A 43 -3.25 17.57 2.90
CA LYS A 43 -3.97 18.76 3.36
C LYS A 43 -4.02 19.84 2.29
N ASP A 44 -2.91 20.05 1.59
CA ASP A 44 -2.76 21.13 0.59
C ASP A 44 -2.95 20.64 -0.85
N ASN A 45 -3.12 19.32 -1.05
CA ASN A 45 -3.44 18.72 -2.34
C ASN A 45 -4.56 17.66 -2.19
N PRO A 46 -5.78 18.04 -1.77
CA PRO A 46 -6.81 17.09 -1.37
C PRO A 46 -7.61 16.56 -2.56
N TYR A 47 -6.95 15.88 -3.51
CA TYR A 47 -7.60 15.31 -4.70
C TYR A 47 -7.46 13.79 -4.77
N THR A 48 -8.52 13.11 -5.17
CA THR A 48 -8.54 11.65 -5.33
C THR A 48 -7.73 11.20 -6.55
N LEU A 49 -7.05 10.07 -6.41
CA LEU A 49 -6.15 9.49 -7.41
C LEU A 49 -6.81 9.30 -8.79
N TYR A 50 -7.94 8.59 -8.82
CA TYR A 50 -8.52 8.12 -10.08
C TYR A 50 -9.44 9.14 -10.75
N CYS A 51 -10.21 9.90 -9.97
CA CYS A 51 -11.28 10.74 -10.49
C CYS A 51 -11.01 12.24 -10.33
N GLY A 52 -9.93 12.62 -9.63
CA GLY A 52 -9.61 14.04 -9.42
C GLY A 52 -10.63 14.79 -8.56
N CYS A 53 -11.53 14.12 -7.84
CA CYS A 53 -12.47 14.77 -6.93
C CYS A 53 -11.74 15.38 -5.74
N SER A 54 -12.10 16.60 -5.37
CA SER A 54 -11.63 17.21 -4.13
C SER A 54 -12.23 16.46 -2.91
N PHE A 55 -11.59 16.55 -1.75
CA PHE A 55 -12.13 15.96 -0.53
C PHE A 55 -11.77 16.76 0.73
N LYS A 56 -12.60 16.65 1.78
CA LYS A 56 -12.32 17.22 3.10
C LYS A 56 -12.29 16.12 4.14
N GLY A 57 -11.14 15.94 4.79
CA GLY A 57 -10.93 14.86 5.76
C GLY A 57 -11.14 13.50 5.11
N LYS A 58 -12.26 12.83 5.40
CA LYS A 58 -12.61 11.52 4.83
C LYS A 58 -13.81 11.56 3.88
N LYS A 59 -14.30 12.75 3.52
CA LYS A 59 -15.49 12.91 2.68
C LYS A 59 -15.10 13.49 1.32
N PRO A 60 -15.33 12.77 0.20
CA PRO A 60 -15.14 13.33 -1.13
C PRO A 60 -16.26 14.32 -1.47
N ASP A 61 -15.94 15.33 -2.26
CA ASP A 61 -16.91 16.14 -2.99
C ASP A 61 -17.08 15.55 -4.40
N LEU A 62 -18.13 14.75 -4.58
CA LEU A 62 -18.39 14.08 -5.86
C LEU A 62 -18.79 15.06 -6.97
N SER A 63 -19.31 16.23 -6.61
CA SER A 63 -19.70 17.25 -7.59
C SER A 63 -18.49 17.93 -8.22
N SER A 64 -17.39 18.07 -7.48
CA SER A 64 -16.15 18.70 -7.94
C SER A 64 -15.50 18.04 -9.17
N CYS A 65 -15.86 16.78 -9.45
CA CYS A 65 -15.34 15.96 -10.56
C CYS A 65 -16.48 15.32 -11.39
N GLY A 66 -17.74 15.63 -11.09
CA GLY A 66 -18.90 15.02 -11.76
C GLY A 66 -19.08 13.51 -11.51
N TYR A 67 -18.56 12.95 -10.42
CA TYR A 67 -18.68 11.52 -10.14
C TYR A 67 -20.12 11.16 -9.71
N ILE A 68 -20.71 10.19 -10.42
CA ILE A 68 -22.06 9.67 -10.12
C ILE A 68 -21.94 8.23 -9.60
N PRO A 69 -22.27 7.96 -8.32
CA PRO A 69 -22.21 6.61 -7.78
C PRO A 69 -23.17 5.64 -8.50
N LYS A 70 -22.74 4.40 -8.72
CA LYS A 70 -23.52 3.42 -9.52
C LYS A 70 -24.07 2.25 -8.71
N LYS A 71 -23.23 1.63 -7.86
CA LYS A 71 -23.51 0.37 -7.15
C LYS A 71 -23.53 0.52 -5.64
N ASP A 72 -22.64 1.33 -5.08
CA ASP A 72 -22.47 1.48 -3.63
C ASP A 72 -22.34 2.96 -3.25
N ARG A 73 -23.49 3.63 -3.19
CA ARG A 73 -23.60 5.04 -2.77
C ARG A 73 -22.99 5.28 -1.40
N LYS A 74 -23.15 4.35 -0.45
CA LYS A 74 -22.62 4.50 0.92
C LYS A 74 -21.10 4.52 0.92
N ARG A 75 -20.47 3.68 0.10
CA ARG A 75 -19.01 3.62 -0.04
C ARG A 75 -18.47 4.75 -0.91
N ALA A 76 -19.21 5.23 -1.90
CA ALA A 76 -18.84 6.41 -2.69
C ALA A 76 -18.71 7.68 -1.82
N ASN A 77 -19.46 7.77 -0.72
CA ASN A 77 -19.45 8.92 0.19
C ASN A 77 -18.27 8.95 1.19
N ARG A 78 -17.23 8.15 0.99
CA ARG A 78 -16.02 8.17 1.84
C ARG A 78 -14.74 7.98 1.04
N ILE A 79 -13.68 8.60 1.52
CA ILE A 79 -12.31 8.34 1.06
C ILE A 79 -11.82 7.03 1.65
N GLU A 80 -11.31 6.16 0.79
CA GLU A 80 -10.55 4.98 1.17
C GLU A 80 -9.12 5.12 0.63
N TRP A 81 -8.15 4.73 1.45
CA TRP A 81 -6.74 4.76 1.06
C TRP A 81 -6.44 3.55 0.19
N GLU A 82 -6.20 3.84 -1.09
CA GLU A 82 -5.94 2.88 -2.14
C GLU A 82 -4.50 2.39 -2.10
N HIS A 83 -4.34 1.07 -2.13
CA HIS A 83 -3.07 0.42 -2.38
C HIS A 83 -2.85 0.32 -3.90
N VAL A 84 -2.07 1.22 -4.50
CA VAL A 84 -1.85 1.24 -5.97
C VAL A 84 -1.33 -0.12 -6.44
N VAL A 85 -0.30 -0.65 -5.79
CA VAL A 85 0.02 -2.08 -5.80
C VAL A 85 -0.86 -2.77 -4.76
N PRO A 86 -1.87 -3.58 -5.14
CA PRO A 86 -2.83 -4.15 -4.21
C PRO A 86 -2.14 -4.98 -3.12
N ALA A 87 -2.65 -4.92 -1.88
CA ALA A 87 -2.08 -5.77 -0.83
C ALA A 87 -2.23 -7.28 -1.06
N HIS A 88 -3.08 -7.69 -2.01
CA HIS A 88 -3.12 -9.06 -2.49
C HIS A 88 -1.85 -9.42 -3.29
N ALA A 89 -1.40 -8.53 -4.18
CA ALA A 89 -0.29 -8.77 -5.09
C ALA A 89 1.03 -8.97 -4.34
N PHE A 90 1.33 -8.12 -3.36
CA PHE A 90 2.51 -8.33 -2.50
C PHE A 90 2.26 -9.30 -1.34
N GLY A 91 1.01 -9.42 -0.88
CA GLY A 91 0.66 -10.25 0.27
C GLY A 91 0.79 -11.75 0.00
N GLN A 92 0.48 -12.20 -1.20
CA GLN A 92 0.54 -13.63 -1.57
C GLN A 92 1.94 -14.23 -1.48
N SER A 93 3.01 -13.43 -1.50
CA SER A 93 4.39 -13.90 -1.29
C SER A 93 4.59 -14.49 0.12
N PHE A 94 3.84 -13.99 1.11
CA PHE A 94 3.97 -14.37 2.52
C PHE A 94 3.27 -15.70 2.85
N SER A 95 3.92 -16.53 3.66
CA SER A 95 3.38 -17.84 4.06
C SER A 95 2.09 -17.72 4.88
N GLU A 96 2.01 -16.69 5.73
CA GLU A 96 0.89 -16.36 6.60
C GLU A 96 -0.33 -15.94 5.79
N TRP A 97 -0.12 -15.45 4.57
CA TRP A 97 -1.18 -15.20 3.62
C TRP A 97 -1.71 -16.50 3.01
N ARG A 98 -0.83 -17.32 2.41
CA ARG A 98 -1.21 -18.52 1.65
C ARG A 98 -1.65 -19.70 2.53
N LYS A 99 -0.84 -19.98 3.56
CA LYS A 99 -0.93 -21.15 4.44
C LYS A 99 -1.47 -20.79 5.83
N GLY A 100 -1.32 -19.54 6.26
CA GLY A 100 -1.65 -19.13 7.64
C GLY A 100 -0.47 -19.35 8.59
N HIS A 101 -0.72 -19.25 9.90
CA HIS A 101 0.30 -19.39 10.94
C HIS A 101 -0.32 -20.00 12.21
N PRO A 102 0.41 -20.79 13.03
CA PRO A 102 -0.13 -21.37 14.27
C PRO A 102 -0.73 -20.36 15.25
N LYS A 103 -0.18 -19.13 15.30
CA LYS A 103 -0.71 -18.03 16.11
C LYS A 103 -1.94 -17.32 15.50
N CYS A 104 -2.33 -17.64 14.26
CA CYS A 104 -3.51 -17.08 13.60
C CYS A 104 -4.78 -17.89 13.93
N VAL A 105 -5.13 -17.88 15.21
CA VAL A 105 -6.33 -18.51 15.75
C VAL A 105 -7.21 -17.42 16.38
N SER A 106 -8.51 -17.46 16.08
CA SER A 106 -9.49 -16.56 16.68
C SER A 106 -9.74 -16.92 18.15
N LYS A 107 -10.39 -16.03 18.92
CA LYS A 107 -10.82 -16.33 20.29
C LYS A 107 -11.72 -17.57 20.39
N LYS A 108 -12.39 -17.94 19.30
CA LYS A 108 -13.26 -19.13 19.19
C LYS A 108 -12.54 -20.36 18.62
N GLY A 109 -11.20 -20.41 18.62
CA GLY A 109 -10.42 -21.55 18.12
C GLY A 109 -10.34 -21.68 16.58
N LYS A 110 -11.09 -20.89 15.81
CA LYS A 110 -11.03 -20.92 14.33
C LYS A 110 -9.70 -20.38 13.80
N LYS A 111 -8.96 -21.20 13.04
CA LYS A 111 -7.76 -20.79 12.29
C LYS A 111 -8.12 -19.80 11.17
N PHE A 112 -7.25 -18.83 10.89
CA PHE A 112 -7.41 -17.88 9.78
C PHE A 112 -6.09 -17.61 9.05
N LYS A 113 -6.19 -17.20 7.79
CA LYS A 113 -5.06 -16.87 6.91
C LYS A 113 -5.32 -15.57 6.13
N GLY A 114 -4.47 -15.25 5.14
CA GLY A 114 -4.62 -14.07 4.29
C GLY A 114 -4.17 -12.77 4.98
N ARG A 115 -4.66 -11.63 4.47
CA ARG A 115 -4.30 -10.27 4.95
C ARG A 115 -4.29 -10.14 6.47
N LYS A 116 -5.31 -10.66 7.15
CA LYS A 116 -5.45 -10.57 8.61
C LYS A 116 -4.34 -11.34 9.33
N CYS A 117 -3.92 -12.49 8.81
CA CYS A 117 -2.86 -13.28 9.42
C CYS A 117 -1.49 -12.67 9.13
N ALA A 118 -1.23 -12.28 7.87
CA ALA A 118 0.00 -11.58 7.49
C ALA A 118 0.21 -10.30 8.32
N GLN A 119 -0.83 -9.49 8.51
CA GLN A 119 -0.79 -8.29 9.35
C GLN A 119 -0.53 -8.61 10.84
N LYS A 120 -0.97 -9.76 11.33
CA LYS A 120 -0.79 -10.16 12.74
C LYS A 120 0.63 -10.64 13.02
N ILE A 121 1.26 -11.33 12.07
CA ILE A 121 2.46 -12.12 12.31
C ILE A 121 3.71 -11.49 11.69
N ASN A 122 3.58 -10.96 10.48
CA ASN A 122 4.73 -10.62 9.66
C ASN A 122 4.99 -9.10 9.67
N GLU A 123 6.15 -8.69 10.19
CA GLU A 123 6.49 -7.28 10.29
C GLU A 123 6.80 -6.63 8.94
N GLU A 124 7.47 -7.34 8.04
CA GLU A 124 7.75 -6.86 6.69
C GLU A 124 6.44 -6.59 5.94
N TYR A 125 5.47 -7.52 6.00
CA TYR A 125 4.14 -7.32 5.45
C TYR A 125 3.46 -6.05 6.03
N ARG A 126 3.59 -5.82 7.34
CA ARG A 126 3.04 -4.61 7.98
C ARG A 126 3.68 -3.32 7.45
N ARG A 127 5.00 -3.34 7.23
CA ARG A 127 5.75 -2.22 6.65
C ARG A 127 5.31 -1.96 5.21
N MET A 128 5.22 -2.99 4.37
CA MET A 128 4.72 -2.86 2.99
C MET A 128 3.27 -2.36 2.95
N GLN A 129 2.40 -2.88 3.80
CA GLN A 129 1.00 -2.44 3.87
C GLN A 129 0.87 -0.97 4.31
N ALA A 130 1.76 -0.49 5.17
CA ALA A 130 1.73 0.86 5.69
C ALA A 130 2.60 1.84 4.89
N ASP A 131 3.23 1.39 3.81
CA ASP A 131 4.07 2.23 2.96
C ASP A 131 3.23 3.36 2.33
N MET A 132 3.60 4.60 2.64
CA MET A 132 2.87 5.79 2.22
C MET A 132 3.05 6.09 0.73
N PHE A 133 4.13 5.62 0.10
CA PHE A 133 4.34 5.78 -1.35
C PHE A 133 3.40 4.90 -2.18
N ASN A 134 2.80 3.88 -1.56
CA ASN A 134 1.82 3.01 -2.20
C ASN A 134 0.38 3.34 -1.78
N LEU A 135 0.14 4.48 -1.12
CA LEU A 135 -1.16 4.84 -0.55
C LEU A 135 -1.67 6.19 -1.03
N TYR A 136 -2.81 6.16 -1.73
CA TYR A 136 -3.42 7.35 -2.31
C TYR A 136 -4.91 7.47 -1.96
N PRO A 137 -5.47 8.67 -1.87
CA PRO A 137 -6.90 8.84 -1.59
C PRO A 137 -7.72 8.42 -2.82
N ALA A 138 -8.73 7.58 -2.63
CA ALA A 138 -9.68 7.21 -3.68
C ALA A 138 -11.12 7.30 -3.17
N ILE A 139 -12.06 7.55 -4.08
CA ILE A 139 -13.49 7.34 -3.81
C ILE A 139 -13.67 5.87 -3.43
N GLY A 140 -14.30 5.59 -2.29
CA GLY A 140 -14.38 4.22 -1.78
C GLY A 140 -15.04 3.26 -2.76
N GLU A 141 -16.08 3.69 -3.49
CA GLU A 141 -16.73 2.84 -4.50
C GLU A 141 -15.75 2.48 -5.62
N VAL A 142 -14.96 3.45 -6.11
CA VAL A 142 -13.94 3.22 -7.15
C VAL A 142 -12.88 2.24 -6.65
N ASN A 143 -12.32 2.46 -5.45
CA ASN A 143 -11.40 1.51 -4.81
C ASN A 143 -12.02 0.10 -4.74
N GLY A 144 -13.28 0.01 -4.33
CA GLY A 144 -14.02 -1.24 -4.27
C GLY A 144 -14.16 -1.96 -5.60
N ARG A 145 -14.43 -1.21 -6.67
CA ARG A 145 -14.56 -1.75 -8.01
C ARG A 145 -13.23 -2.10 -8.64
N ARG A 146 -12.17 -1.35 -8.33
CA ARG A 146 -10.79 -1.63 -8.75
C ARG A 146 -10.32 -2.99 -8.21
N SER A 147 -10.75 -3.35 -6.99
CA SER A 147 -10.45 -4.67 -6.41
C SER A 147 -8.94 -4.97 -6.42
N ASN A 148 -8.53 -6.15 -6.86
CA ASN A 148 -7.14 -6.57 -7.04
C ASN A 148 -6.77 -6.78 -8.52
N TYR A 149 -7.48 -6.13 -9.45
CA TYR A 149 -7.16 -6.23 -10.88
C TYR A 149 -5.76 -5.66 -11.16
N SER A 150 -5.03 -6.32 -12.06
CA SER A 150 -3.79 -5.77 -12.61
C SER A 150 -4.10 -4.49 -13.38
N MET A 151 -3.17 -3.53 -13.30
CA MET A 151 -3.15 -2.38 -14.20
C MET A 151 -2.60 -2.79 -15.56
#